data_AF-A0A0Q7YC67-F1
#
_entry.id   AF-A0A0Q7YC67-F1
#
_cell.length_a   1.000
_cell.length_b   1.000
_cell.length_c   1.000
_cell.angle_alpha   90.00
_cell.angle_beta   90.00
_cell.angle_gamma   90.00
#
_symmetry.space_group_name_H-M   'P 1'
#
loop_
_entity.id
_entity.type
_entity.pdbx_description
1 polymer ?
#
loop_
_entity_poly.entity_id
_entity_poly.type
_entity_poly.pdbx_seq_one_letter_code
_entity_poly.pdbx_strand_id
1 'polypeptide(L)'
;MIDLSAPSSPHYFTIQNQESSDPRSDGPSPVSCRLSPRLKFKFPSHHPRRKALHDALEVLREVANRDADYARNQNNEGFSKSDSSPGHMLSKAGLETALRNPQLADRILAMAGRYKRQVLRLRQMDLL
;
A
#
# COMPACT_ATOMS: atom_id res chain seq x y z
N MET A 1 15.76 -53.71 -46.55
CA MET A 1 16.22 -54.42 -45.36
C MET A 1 16.16 -53.47 -44.19
N ILE A 2 15.26 -53.80 -43.27
CA ILE A 2 15.09 -53.45 -41.85
C ILE A 2 14.83 -51.99 -41.44
N ASP A 3 13.58 -51.80 -41.01
CA ASP A 3 13.00 -50.71 -40.23
C ASP A 3 13.78 -50.35 -38.96
N LEU A 4 13.80 -49.05 -38.66
CA LEU A 4 14.12 -48.52 -37.34
C LEU A 4 12.83 -48.06 -36.66
N SER A 5 12.53 -48.77 -35.58
CA SER A 5 11.42 -48.68 -34.64
C SER A 5 11.02 -47.26 -34.19
N ALA A 6 9.72 -46.97 -34.30
CA ALA A 6 8.99 -46.07 -33.38
C ALA A 6 8.77 -46.80 -32.01
N PRO A 7 8.16 -46.20 -30.95
CA PRO A 7 7.52 -44.88 -30.83
C PRO A 7 7.84 -44.13 -29.51
N SER A 8 7.57 -42.81 -29.45
CA SER A 8 7.29 -42.14 -28.16
C SER A 8 5.92 -41.48 -28.27
N SER A 9 4.90 -42.28 -28.05
CA SER A 9 3.50 -41.85 -27.98
C SER A 9 3.19 -41.47 -26.53
N PRO A 10 2.57 -40.30 -26.26
CA PRO A 10 2.33 -39.81 -24.91
C PRO A 10 1.26 -40.66 -24.23
N HIS A 11 1.69 -41.49 -23.27
CA HIS A 11 0.81 -42.36 -22.52
C HIS A 11 -0.02 -41.51 -21.54
N TYR A 12 -1.32 -41.44 -21.83
CA TYR A 12 -2.38 -40.94 -20.97
C TYR A 12 -2.28 -41.64 -19.61
N PHE A 13 -2.05 -40.92 -18.52
CA PHE A 13 -2.32 -41.45 -17.19
C PHE A 13 -3.83 -41.32 -16.93
N THR A 14 -4.55 -42.37 -17.31
CA THR A 14 -5.92 -42.62 -16.84
C THR A 14 -5.82 -43.06 -15.38
N ILE A 15 -6.16 -42.18 -14.44
CA ILE A 15 -6.38 -42.58 -13.05
C ILE A 15 -7.72 -43.29 -13.01
N GLN A 16 -7.67 -44.62 -12.97
CA GLN A 16 -8.83 -45.48 -12.73
C GLN A 16 -9.32 -45.24 -11.30
N ASN A 17 -10.50 -44.64 -11.16
CA ASN A 17 -11.26 -44.70 -9.92
C ASN A 17 -11.67 -46.16 -9.68
N GLN A 18 -10.90 -46.87 -8.86
CA GLN A 18 -11.36 -48.12 -8.27
C GLN A 18 -11.93 -47.85 -6.88
N GLU A 19 -13.21 -48.17 -6.82
CA GLU A 19 -14.16 -48.15 -5.73
C GLU A 19 -13.68 -48.95 -4.50
N SER A 20 -13.84 -48.40 -3.30
CA SER A 20 -14.09 -49.22 -2.12
C SER A 20 -15.18 -48.55 -1.30
N SER A 21 -16.32 -49.23 -1.21
CA SER A 21 -17.57 -48.82 -0.62
C SER A 21 -17.50 -48.53 0.90
N ASP A 22 -18.20 -47.49 1.34
CA ASP A 22 -18.41 -47.05 2.73
C ASP A 22 -19.09 -48.13 3.62
N PRO A 23 -19.03 -48.00 4.96
CA PRO A 23 -20.13 -47.27 5.62
C PRO A 23 -19.74 -46.49 6.91
N ARG A 24 -20.22 -45.25 7.00
CA ARG A 24 -20.67 -44.51 8.21
C ARG A 24 -19.65 -44.24 9.33
N SER A 25 -19.40 -42.97 9.63
CA SER A 25 -19.68 -42.36 10.96
C SER A 25 -19.22 -40.89 11.03
N ASP A 26 -20.19 -40.05 11.39
CA ASP A 26 -20.14 -38.73 12.06
C ASP A 26 -19.08 -37.67 11.69
N GLY A 27 -19.59 -36.60 11.07
CA GLY A 27 -19.22 -35.22 11.37
C GLY A 27 -18.26 -34.55 10.40
N PRO A 28 -18.67 -33.50 9.64
CA PRO A 28 -17.71 -32.62 9.01
C PRO A 28 -17.07 -31.75 10.10
N SER A 29 -15.90 -32.17 10.59
CA SER A 29 -14.98 -31.24 11.26
C SER A 29 -14.60 -30.18 10.23
N PRO A 30 -14.94 -28.89 10.44
CA PRO A 30 -14.45 -27.85 9.56
C PRO A 30 -12.93 -27.81 9.76
N VAL A 31 -12.19 -28.20 8.73
CA VAL A 31 -10.78 -27.89 8.59
C VAL A 31 -10.65 -26.38 8.78
N SER A 32 -10.35 -26.00 10.02
CA SER A 32 -10.02 -24.64 10.38
C SER A 32 -8.71 -24.36 9.68
N CYS A 33 -8.81 -23.79 8.49
CA CYS A 33 -7.72 -23.07 7.85
C CYS A 33 -7.33 -21.98 8.85
N ARG A 34 -6.46 -22.32 9.80
CA ARG A 34 -5.81 -21.38 10.71
C ARG A 34 -5.03 -20.46 9.80
N LEU A 35 -5.67 -19.36 9.42
CA LEU A 35 -5.05 -18.22 8.79
C LEU A 35 -3.79 -17.95 9.61
N SER A 36 -2.65 -18.20 9.00
CA SER A 36 -1.34 -18.00 9.62
C SER A 36 -1.37 -16.61 10.23
N PRO A 37 -0.98 -16.45 11.51
CA PRO A 37 -1.04 -15.15 12.16
C PRO A 37 -0.24 -14.20 11.27
N ARG A 38 -0.93 -13.22 10.66
CA ARG A 38 -0.32 -12.22 9.80
C ARG A 38 0.89 -11.68 10.55
N LEU A 39 2.07 -12.10 10.12
CA LEU A 39 3.33 -11.71 10.73
C LEU A 39 3.32 -10.18 10.66
N LYS A 40 3.05 -9.53 11.79
CA LYS A 40 3.06 -8.07 11.86
C LYS A 40 4.54 -7.71 11.79
N PHE A 41 5.03 -7.54 10.58
CA PHE A 41 6.38 -7.03 10.34
C PHE A 41 6.44 -5.67 11.02
N LYS A 42 6.97 -5.67 12.25
CA LYS A 42 7.26 -4.46 12.99
C LYS A 42 8.51 -3.92 12.35
N PHE A 43 8.36 -2.85 11.58
CA PHE A 43 9.52 -2.14 11.06
C PHE A 43 10.43 -1.76 12.23
N PRO A 44 11.76 -1.78 12.04
CA PRO A 44 12.68 -1.30 13.05
C PRO A 44 12.23 0.08 13.53
N SER A 45 12.15 0.28 14.84
CA SER A 45 11.72 1.55 15.46
C SER A 45 12.48 2.75 14.87
N HIS A 46 13.71 2.52 14.43
CA HIS A 46 14.58 3.47 13.73
C HIS A 46 14.62 3.23 12.21
N HIS A 47 13.55 3.56 11.49
CA HIS A 47 13.65 3.69 10.04
C HIS A 47 14.26 5.07 9.70
N PRO A 48 15.32 5.16 8.88
CA PRO A 48 16.09 6.39 8.67
C PRO A 48 15.25 7.53 8.11
N ARG A 49 14.20 7.20 7.34
CA ARG A 49 13.25 8.17 6.75
C ARG A 49 12.00 8.45 7.60
N ARG A 50 11.83 7.83 8.78
CA ARG A 50 10.58 7.93 9.57
C ARG A 50 10.29 9.37 9.98
N LYS A 51 11.29 10.07 10.53
CA LYS A 51 11.16 11.48 10.94
C LYS A 51 10.82 12.37 9.74
N ALA A 52 11.59 12.26 8.66
CA ALA A 52 11.35 13.05 7.45
C ALA A 52 9.95 12.82 6.84
N LEU A 53 9.46 11.57 6.83
CA LEU A 53 8.12 11.26 6.35
C LEU A 53 7.03 11.77 7.28
N HIS A 54 7.24 11.71 8.59
CA HIS A 54 6.33 12.29 9.56
C HIS A 54 6.18 13.79 9.33
N ASP A 55 7.30 14.52 9.29
CA ASP A 55 7.32 15.97 9.07
C ASP A 55 6.70 16.33 7.71
N ALA A 56 6.97 15.54 6.67
CA ALA A 56 6.40 15.75 5.34
C ALA A 56 4.87 15.54 5.32
N LEU A 57 4.35 14.51 5.99
CA LEU A 57 2.92 14.28 6.12
C LEU A 57 2.23 15.40 6.91
N GLU A 58 2.90 15.94 7.94
CA GLU A 58 2.39 17.07 8.72
C GLU A 58 2.24 18.32 7.84
N VAL A 59 3.27 18.65 7.04
CA VAL A 59 3.21 19.75 6.06
C VAL A 59 2.03 19.55 5.09
N LEU A 60 1.87 18.35 4.53
CA LEU A 60 0.77 18.09 3.58
C LEU A 60 -0.60 18.18 4.23
N ARG A 61 -0.74 17.76 5.50
CA ARG A 61 -2.00 17.89 6.25
C ARG A 61 -2.34 19.34 6.53
N GLU A 62 -1.35 20.14 6.90
CA GLU A 62 -1.56 21.56 7.17
C GLU A 62 -2.00 22.31 5.90
N VAL A 63 -1.35 22.03 4.77
CA VAL A 63 -1.77 22.56 3.46
C VAL A 63 -3.16 22.07 3.09
N ALA A 64 -3.47 20.79 3.30
CA ALA A 64 -4.79 20.21 3.02
C ALA A 64 -5.89 20.83 3.89
N ASN A 65 -5.62 21.10 5.17
CA ASN A 65 -6.58 21.71 6.08
C ASN A 65 -6.92 23.14 5.67
N ARG A 66 -5.94 23.91 5.17
CA ARG A 66 -6.22 25.25 4.63
C ARG A 66 -6.91 25.21 3.27
N ASP A 67 -6.80 24.10 2.55
CA ASP A 67 -7.50 23.82 1.28
C ASP A 67 -8.81 23.03 1.50
N ALA A 68 -9.32 22.93 2.72
CA ALA A 68 -10.50 22.10 3.05
C ALA A 68 -11.78 22.56 2.32
N ASP A 69 -11.90 23.86 2.06
CA ASP A 69 -13.03 24.44 1.33
C ASP A 69 -12.75 24.62 -0.17
N TYR A 70 -11.62 24.11 -0.69
CA TYR A 70 -11.07 24.49 -2.01
C TYR A 70 -10.96 26.02 -2.18
N ALA A 71 -10.94 26.76 -1.07
CA ALA A 71 -10.99 28.21 -1.00
C ALA A 71 -9.60 28.84 -1.23
N ARG A 72 -8.79 28.24 -2.10
CA ARG A 72 -7.53 28.80 -2.61
C ARG A 72 -7.70 30.26 -3.04
N ASN A 73 -8.91 30.61 -3.45
CA ASN A 73 -9.31 31.90 -3.99
C ASN A 73 -9.25 33.07 -3.00
N GLN A 74 -9.23 32.85 -1.68
CA GLN A 74 -9.18 33.98 -0.74
C GLN A 74 -7.74 34.42 -0.39
N ASN A 75 -6.83 33.47 -0.17
CA ASN A 75 -5.48 33.79 0.37
C ASN A 75 -4.30 33.26 -0.47
N ASN A 76 -4.55 32.64 -1.63
CA ASN A 76 -3.53 31.91 -2.41
C ASN A 76 -2.82 30.78 -1.62
N GLU A 77 -3.44 30.32 -0.54
CA GLU A 77 -2.97 29.21 0.29
C GLU A 77 -3.66 27.90 -0.13
N GLY A 78 -3.07 26.76 0.24
CA GLY A 78 -3.50 25.42 -0.17
C GLY A 78 -2.66 24.82 -1.30
N PHE A 79 -3.16 23.72 -1.88
CA PHE A 79 -2.51 23.06 -3.01
C PHE A 79 -2.73 23.82 -4.32
N SER A 80 -1.81 23.65 -5.27
CA SER A 80 -2.04 24.12 -6.63
C SER A 80 -3.20 23.35 -7.29
N LYS A 81 -3.85 23.92 -8.31
CA LYS A 81 -4.99 23.27 -8.99
C LYS A 81 -4.64 21.88 -9.53
N SER A 82 -3.43 21.71 -10.06
CA SER A 82 -2.92 20.41 -10.54
C SER A 82 -2.58 19.46 -9.40
N ASP A 83 -2.15 19.99 -8.25
CA ASP A 83 -1.70 19.19 -7.11
C ASP A 83 -2.80 18.98 -6.05
N SER A 84 -3.98 19.59 -6.18
CA SER A 84 -5.02 19.54 -5.14
C SER A 84 -5.53 18.11 -4.92
N SER A 85 -5.94 17.43 -5.99
CA SER A 85 -6.36 16.02 -5.90
C SER A 85 -5.26 15.09 -5.36
N PRO A 86 -4.03 15.05 -5.93
CA PRO A 86 -2.98 14.19 -5.40
C PRO A 86 -2.49 14.63 -4.01
N GLY A 87 -2.50 15.93 -3.68
CA GLY A 87 -2.13 16.46 -2.38
C GLY A 87 -3.07 16.06 -1.26
N HIS A 88 -4.38 16.19 -1.48
CA HIS A 88 -5.40 15.70 -0.53
C HIS A 88 -5.38 14.19 -0.36
N MET A 89 -5.07 13.44 -1.42
CA MET A 89 -4.90 12.00 -1.32
C MET A 89 -3.66 11.63 -0.49
N LEU A 90 -2.52 12.31 -0.72
CA LEU A 90 -1.28 12.02 0.00
C LEU A 90 -1.32 12.49 1.46
N SER A 91 -2.03 13.57 1.79
CA SER A 91 -2.18 14.03 3.18
C SER A 91 -2.92 13.03 4.08
N LYS A 92 -3.81 12.24 3.48
CA LYS A 92 -4.55 11.14 4.12
C LYS A 92 -3.74 9.84 4.21
N ALA A 93 -2.57 9.76 3.59
CA ALA A 93 -1.74 8.57 3.66
C ALA A 93 -1.21 8.33 5.09
N GLY A 94 -1.18 7.07 5.51
CA GLY A 94 -0.60 6.66 6.80
C GLY A 94 0.92 6.55 6.73
N LEU A 95 1.60 6.95 7.80
CA LEU A 95 3.07 6.85 7.93
C LEU A 95 3.57 5.42 7.69
N GLU A 96 2.90 4.43 8.26
CA GLU A 96 3.25 3.01 8.11
C GLU A 96 3.09 2.52 6.66
N THR A 97 2.11 3.06 5.92
CA THR A 97 1.90 2.74 4.50
C THR A 97 2.98 3.37 3.64
N ALA A 98 3.38 4.61 3.95
CA ALA A 98 4.50 5.27 3.27
C ALA A 98 5.84 4.56 3.52
N LEU A 99 6.08 4.07 4.75
CA LEU A 99 7.29 3.31 5.07
C LEU A 99 7.38 1.96 4.32
N ARG A 100 6.23 1.34 4.03
CA ARG A 100 6.16 0.08 3.25
C ARG A 100 6.37 0.28 1.75
N ASN A 101 6.01 1.45 1.22
CA ASN A 101 6.03 1.72 -0.21
C ASN A 101 7.00 2.87 -0.53
N PRO A 102 8.21 2.58 -1.08
CA PRO A 102 9.22 3.60 -1.33
C PRO A 102 8.75 4.65 -2.37
N GLN A 103 7.97 4.25 -3.38
CA GLN A 103 7.44 5.18 -4.37
C GLN A 103 6.44 6.17 -3.76
N LEU A 104 5.62 5.70 -2.82
CA LEU A 104 4.69 6.55 -2.08
C LEU A 104 5.46 7.51 -1.16
N ALA A 105 6.48 7.02 -0.45
CA ALA A 105 7.34 7.85 0.38
C ALA A 105 8.01 8.97 -0.43
N ASP A 106 8.58 8.66 -1.60
CA ASP A 106 9.26 9.66 -2.42
C ASP A 106 8.26 10.70 -2.97
N ARG A 107 7.05 10.29 -3.35
CA ARG A 107 5.98 11.23 -3.74
C ARG A 107 5.58 12.17 -2.61
N ILE A 108 5.42 11.64 -1.39
CA ILE A 108 5.11 12.44 -0.19
C ILE A 108 6.21 13.45 0.08
N LEU A 109 7.47 13.02 0.07
CA LEU A 109 8.63 13.89 0.33
C LEU A 109 8.76 14.97 -0.74
N ALA A 110 8.64 14.61 -2.02
CA ALA A 110 8.74 15.56 -3.13
C ALA A 110 7.62 16.61 -3.07
N MET A 111 6.39 16.19 -2.78
CA MET A 111 5.26 17.09 -2.69
C MET A 111 5.37 18.01 -1.47
N ALA A 112 5.69 17.46 -0.29
CA ALA A 112 5.91 18.25 0.91
C ALA A 112 7.03 19.27 0.71
N GLY A 113 8.10 18.93 -0.01
CA GLY A 113 9.19 19.85 -0.35
C GLY A 113 8.72 21.10 -1.11
N ARG A 114 7.75 20.97 -2.02
CA ARG A 114 7.19 22.10 -2.78
C ARG A 114 6.40 23.06 -1.88
N TYR A 115 5.63 22.53 -0.93
CA TYR A 115 4.75 23.32 -0.06
C TYR A 115 5.35 23.68 1.30
N LYS A 116 6.55 23.18 1.63
CA LYS A 116 7.23 23.45 2.90
C LYS A 116 7.41 24.94 3.17
N ARG A 117 7.80 25.72 2.15
CA ARG A 117 8.01 27.18 2.29
C ARG A 117 6.71 27.91 2.60
N GLN A 118 5.60 27.43 2.07
CA GLN A 118 4.27 27.97 2.36
C GLN A 118 3.97 27.75 3.83
N VAL A 119 3.99 26.50 4.32
CA VAL A 119 3.72 26.17 5.73
C VAL A 119 4.64 26.93 6.70
N LEU A 120 5.95 27.04 6.40
CA LEU A 120 6.87 27.80 7.25
C LEU A 120 6.49 29.28 7.37
N ARG A 121 6.09 29.92 6.27
CA ARG A 121 5.62 31.31 6.29
C ARG A 121 4.36 31.44 7.14
N LEU A 122 3.44 30.51 6.99
CA LEU A 122 2.18 30.51 7.72
C LEU A 122 2.39 30.37 9.22
N ARG A 123 3.23 29.42 9.64
CA ARG A 123 3.62 29.24 11.05
C ARG A 123 4.30 30.48 11.63
N GLN A 124 5.12 31.19 10.85
CA GLN A 124 5.76 32.43 11.30
C GLN A 124 4.76 33.58 11.51
N MET A 125 3.66 33.63 10.74
CA MET A 125 2.61 34.62 10.93
C MET A 125 1.70 34.30 12.12
N ASP A 126 1.45 33.01 12.40
CA ASP A 126 0.66 32.58 13.56
C ASP A 126 1.39 32.80 14.90
N LEU A 127 2.70 33.09 14.87
CA LEU A 127 3.57 33.31 16.04
C LEU A 127 3.75 34.80 16.40
N LEU A 128 3.14 35.72 15.64
CA LEU A 128 3.14 37.18 15.88
C LEU A 128 1.82 37.63 16.54
#